data_AF-A0AAD8ATM5-F1
#
_entry.id   AF-A0AAD8ATM5-F1
#
_cell.length_a   1.000
_cell.length_b   1.000
_cell.length_c   1.000
_cell.angle_alpha   90.00
_cell.angle_beta   90.00
_cell.angle_gamma   90.00
#
_symmetry.space_group_name_H-M   'P 1'
#
loop_
_entity.id
_entity.type
_entity.pdbx_description
1 polymer ?
#
loop_
_entity_poly.entity_id
_entity_poly.type
_entity_poly.pdbx_seq_one_letter_code
_entity_poly.pdbx_strand_id
1 'polypeptide(L)'
;MATRSVTRHSVFGDGGELPHNVLPTNPQVAQHFLHMKKRKNDSNKDKYRAVSDAVISLWNKASIPTMHYRSVIKRVETMISTGSELSRSKSSSARQSTFLASLDSLFDIAACKCSMSYDNSTKQVSISCNCPRNLKVPTDELLFLYDQRNSRKMFMANIDFQATTRLQKRLQRKIEEETRCKMPRKFSSVESNLNLSEEESSNSCASDQSVAEDSDNEVLHDSDDKSSSIDDVASDDISSRSDDDVAEGQMRIPLPNLA
;
A
#
# COMPACT_ATOMS: atom_id res chain seq x y z
N MET A 1 20.79 -19.56 33.43
CA MET A 1 21.29 -18.29 32.89
C MET A 1 21.65 -18.49 31.41
N ALA A 2 20.85 -17.95 30.49
CA ALA A 2 21.12 -18.04 29.05
C ALA A 2 21.87 -16.77 28.60
N THR A 3 23.03 -16.95 27.98
CA THR A 3 23.91 -15.86 27.53
C THR A 3 23.28 -15.11 26.35
N ARG A 4 23.20 -13.78 26.48
CA ARG A 4 22.55 -12.80 25.59
C ARG A 4 23.22 -12.65 24.20
N SER A 5 24.14 -13.55 23.83
CA SER A 5 25.07 -13.40 22.71
C SER A 5 24.75 -14.26 21.47
N VAL A 6 23.74 -15.14 21.52
CA VAL A 6 23.51 -16.15 20.46
C VAL A 6 22.46 -15.71 19.43
N THR A 7 21.78 -14.58 19.62
CA THR A 7 20.60 -14.20 18.80
C THR A 7 20.84 -13.13 17.73
N ARG A 8 22.03 -12.52 17.66
CA ARG A 8 22.34 -11.44 16.71
C ARG A 8 23.03 -12.01 15.47
N HIS A 9 22.41 -11.88 14.30
CA HIS A 9 23.03 -12.22 13.02
C HIS A 9 24.00 -11.11 12.60
N SER A 10 25.22 -11.45 12.18
CA SER A 10 26.25 -10.45 11.85
C SER A 10 25.85 -9.50 10.72
N VAL A 11 25.02 -9.98 9.78
CA VAL A 11 24.56 -9.19 8.62
C VAL A 11 23.20 -8.54 8.84
N PHE A 12 22.31 -9.16 9.61
CA PHE A 12 20.90 -8.72 9.71
C PHE A 12 20.54 -8.14 11.09
N GLY A 13 21.44 -8.24 12.07
CA GLY A 13 21.17 -7.85 13.44
C GLY A 13 20.25 -8.83 14.15
N ASP A 14 19.45 -8.31 15.08
CA ASP A 14 18.55 -9.10 15.93
C ASP A 14 17.21 -9.37 15.26
N GLY A 15 16.66 -10.56 15.48
CA GLY A 15 15.33 -10.90 14.94
C GLY A 15 14.21 -10.08 15.59
N GLY A 16 13.29 -9.56 14.77
CA GLY A 16 12.16 -8.71 15.17
C GLY A 16 10.91 -8.97 14.32
N GLU A 17 9.82 -8.27 14.61
CA GLU A 17 8.58 -8.37 13.84
C GLU A 17 8.59 -7.43 12.62
N LEU A 18 7.73 -7.70 11.63
CA LEU A 18 7.57 -6.79 10.49
C LEU A 18 6.88 -5.49 10.93
N PRO A 19 7.15 -4.37 10.24
CA PRO A 19 6.39 -3.14 10.43
C PRO A 19 4.92 -3.35 10.06
N HIS A 20 4.02 -2.65 10.75
CA HIS A 20 2.57 -2.80 10.56
C HIS A 20 1.99 -1.85 9.51
N ASN A 21 2.59 -0.66 9.37
CA ASN A 21 2.04 0.47 8.61
C ASN A 21 3.04 1.03 7.60
N VAL A 22 4.06 0.27 7.21
CA VAL A 22 5.10 0.70 6.25
C VAL A 22 5.51 -0.52 5.45
N LEU A 23 5.89 -0.38 4.16
CA LEU A 23 6.39 -1.53 3.41
C LEU A 23 7.77 -1.94 3.94
N PRO A 24 8.12 -3.22 4.04
CA PRO A 24 9.31 -3.65 4.78
C PRO A 24 10.59 -3.47 3.94
N THR A 25 11.71 -3.16 4.60
CA THR A 25 13.06 -3.20 3.98
C THR A 25 13.61 -4.63 3.94
N ASN A 26 14.67 -4.87 3.17
CA ASN A 26 15.36 -6.16 3.15
C ASN A 26 15.77 -6.67 4.56
N PRO A 27 16.42 -5.89 5.45
CA PRO A 27 16.80 -6.35 6.78
C PRO A 27 15.58 -6.62 7.64
N GLN A 28 14.48 -5.84 7.54
CA GLN A 28 13.26 -6.12 8.31
C GLN A 28 12.66 -7.49 7.95
N VAL A 29 12.61 -7.84 6.66
CA VAL A 29 12.16 -9.17 6.22
C VAL A 29 13.11 -10.26 6.73
N ALA A 30 14.42 -10.01 6.70
CA ALA A 30 15.41 -10.98 7.21
C ALA A 30 15.34 -11.16 8.73
N GLN A 31 15.16 -10.08 9.48
CA GLN A 31 14.97 -10.06 10.92
C GLN A 31 13.69 -10.81 11.31
N HIS A 32 12.62 -10.66 10.53
CA HIS A 32 11.39 -11.42 10.75
C HIS A 32 11.59 -12.92 10.57
N PHE A 33 12.32 -13.34 9.54
CA PHE A 33 12.70 -14.75 9.38
C PHE A 33 13.49 -15.26 10.60
N LEU A 34 14.43 -14.47 11.12
CA LEU A 34 15.21 -14.82 12.32
C LEU A 34 14.33 -14.91 13.58
N HIS A 35 13.34 -14.03 13.72
CA HIS A 35 12.34 -14.10 14.79
C HIS A 35 11.54 -15.40 14.69
N MET A 36 11.08 -15.79 13.50
CA MET A 36 10.39 -17.07 13.28
C MET A 36 11.28 -18.28 13.56
N LYS A 37 12.59 -18.19 13.28
CA LYS A 37 13.54 -19.27 13.57
C LYS A 37 13.66 -19.61 15.07
N LYS A 38 13.34 -18.66 15.96
CA LYS A 38 13.29 -18.90 17.42
C LYS A 38 12.10 -19.78 17.83
N ARG A 39 11.04 -19.84 17.01
CA ARG A 39 9.89 -20.72 17.24
C ARG A 39 10.30 -22.16 16.88
N LYS A 40 10.07 -23.12 17.78
CA LYS A 40 10.37 -24.54 17.56
C LYS A 40 9.32 -25.14 16.60
N ASN A 41 9.71 -26.18 15.87
CA ASN A 41 8.87 -27.10 15.07
C ASN A 41 8.64 -26.83 13.58
N ASP A 42 8.96 -25.65 13.04
CA ASP A 42 8.79 -25.38 11.60
C ASP A 42 10.08 -25.62 10.79
N SER A 43 9.92 -26.23 9.60
CA SER A 43 11.00 -26.31 8.60
C SER A 43 11.37 -24.90 8.12
N ASN A 44 12.60 -24.73 7.61
CA ASN A 44 12.98 -23.48 6.94
C ASN A 44 12.05 -23.17 5.75
N LYS A 45 11.56 -24.21 5.05
CA LYS A 45 10.61 -24.05 3.96
C LYS A 45 9.30 -23.41 4.42
N ASP A 46 8.79 -23.84 5.57
CA ASP A 46 7.55 -23.32 6.14
C ASP A 46 7.75 -21.88 6.63
N LYS A 47 8.92 -21.59 7.22
CA LYS A 47 9.31 -20.22 7.60
C LYS A 47 9.39 -19.29 6.39
N TYR A 48 9.96 -19.72 5.27
CA TYR A 48 9.99 -18.89 4.06
C TYR A 48 8.58 -18.58 3.54
N ARG A 49 7.67 -19.56 3.59
CA ARG A 49 6.27 -19.34 3.22
C ARG A 49 5.59 -18.35 4.14
N ALA A 50 5.69 -18.56 5.45
CA ALA A 50 5.05 -17.68 6.43
C ALA A 50 5.59 -16.24 6.36
N VAL A 51 6.89 -16.04 6.20
CA VAL A 51 7.47 -14.71 5.98
C VAL A 51 6.94 -14.10 4.68
N SER A 52 6.84 -14.88 3.60
CA SER A 52 6.31 -14.42 2.32
C SER A 52 4.84 -14.01 2.43
N ASP A 53 4.02 -14.79 3.15
CA ASP A 53 2.61 -14.51 3.41
C ASP A 53 2.46 -13.18 4.18
N ALA A 54 3.28 -12.99 5.22
CA ALA A 54 3.25 -11.76 6.02
C ALA A 54 3.67 -10.52 5.20
N VAL A 55 4.71 -10.64 4.37
CA VAL A 55 5.13 -9.56 3.46
C VAL A 55 4.02 -9.28 2.45
N ILE A 56 3.45 -10.29 1.80
CA ILE A 56 2.37 -10.10 0.83
C ILE A 56 1.15 -9.45 1.47
N SER A 57 0.78 -9.85 2.68
CA SER A 57 -0.32 -9.22 3.43
C SER A 57 -0.09 -7.72 3.62
N LEU A 58 1.15 -7.31 3.87
CA LEU A 58 1.50 -5.91 4.09
C LEU A 58 1.47 -5.10 2.78
N TRP A 59 1.87 -5.71 1.66
CA TRP A 59 1.74 -5.10 0.33
C TRP A 59 0.28 -5.02 -0.14
N ASN A 60 -0.53 -6.04 0.17
CA ASN A 60 -1.97 -6.04 -0.11
C ASN A 60 -2.69 -4.97 0.73
N LYS A 61 -2.26 -4.74 1.98
CA LYS A 61 -2.78 -3.66 2.83
C LYS A 61 -2.52 -2.27 2.21
N ALA A 62 -1.42 -2.13 1.46
CA ALA A 62 -1.10 -0.92 0.69
C ALA A 62 -1.79 -0.88 -0.69
N SER A 63 -2.69 -1.82 -0.99
CA SER A 63 -3.37 -1.92 -2.29
C SER A 63 -2.43 -2.01 -3.52
N ILE A 64 -1.18 -2.45 -3.34
CA ILE A 64 -0.19 -2.55 -4.43
C ILE A 64 -0.11 -4.01 -4.92
N PRO A 65 -0.35 -4.27 -6.23
CA PRO A 65 -0.21 -5.61 -6.79
C PRO A 65 1.21 -6.15 -6.63
N THR A 66 1.32 -7.41 -6.20
CA THR A 66 2.60 -8.09 -5.95
C THR A 66 2.97 -9.05 -7.08
N MET A 67 4.27 -9.33 -7.21
CA MET A 67 4.75 -10.41 -8.08
C MET A 67 4.23 -11.76 -7.61
N HIS A 68 4.33 -12.78 -8.48
CA HIS A 68 3.86 -14.12 -8.16
C HIS A 68 4.42 -14.66 -6.83
N TYR A 69 3.57 -15.35 -6.07
CA TYR A 69 3.89 -15.92 -4.76
C TYR A 69 5.21 -16.70 -4.71
N ARG A 70 5.45 -17.56 -5.71
CA ARG A 70 6.70 -18.34 -5.81
C ARG A 70 7.93 -17.46 -5.96
N SER A 71 7.82 -16.33 -6.66
CA SER A 71 8.90 -15.36 -6.83
C SER A 71 9.21 -14.64 -5.52
N VAL A 72 8.18 -14.33 -4.72
CA VAL A 72 8.36 -13.76 -3.38
C VAL A 72 9.12 -14.73 -2.48
N ILE A 73 8.71 -16.00 -2.41
CA ILE A 73 9.41 -17.04 -1.64
C ILE A 73 10.87 -17.12 -2.07
N LYS A 74 11.14 -17.24 -3.37
CA LYS A 74 12.50 -17.34 -3.91
C LYS A 74 13.35 -16.11 -3.56
N ARG A 75 12.75 -14.92 -3.55
CA ARG A 75 13.42 -13.67 -3.16
C ARG A 75 13.79 -13.67 -1.68
N VAL A 76 12.88 -14.09 -0.79
CA VAL A 76 13.16 -14.24 0.64
C VAL A 76 14.28 -15.27 0.86
N GLU A 77 14.18 -16.44 0.23
CA GLU A 77 15.19 -17.50 0.32
C GLU A 77 16.57 -17.01 -0.12
N THR A 78 16.66 -16.38 -1.29
CA THR A 78 17.92 -15.85 -1.86
C THR A 78 18.55 -14.79 -0.95
N MET A 79 17.74 -13.92 -0.36
CA MET A 79 18.22 -12.90 0.56
C MET A 79 18.81 -13.52 1.84
N ILE A 80 18.10 -14.49 2.43
CA ILE A 80 18.54 -15.19 3.64
C ILE A 80 19.79 -16.03 3.38
N SER A 81 19.84 -16.76 2.26
CA SER A 81 21.00 -17.59 1.89
C SER A 81 22.22 -16.72 1.64
N THR A 82 22.08 -15.64 0.88
CA THR A 82 23.19 -14.70 0.60
C THR A 82 23.73 -14.08 1.89
N GLY A 83 22.86 -13.61 2.80
CA GLY A 83 23.32 -13.08 4.08
C GLY A 83 23.98 -14.14 4.97
N SER A 84 23.53 -15.39 4.90
CA SER A 84 24.13 -16.52 5.63
C SER A 84 25.48 -16.97 5.07
N GLU A 85 25.67 -16.87 3.76
CA GLU A 85 26.97 -17.10 3.10
C GLU A 85 27.97 -16.01 3.49
N LEU A 86 27.54 -14.74 3.43
CA LEU A 86 28.36 -13.59 3.77
C LEU A 86 28.70 -13.51 5.26
N SER A 87 27.87 -14.04 6.15
CA SER A 87 28.20 -14.10 7.59
C SER A 87 29.29 -15.11 7.91
N ARG A 88 29.51 -16.11 7.04
CA ARG A 88 30.55 -17.15 7.20
C ARG A 88 31.86 -16.77 6.52
N SER A 89 31.79 -16.03 5.42
CA SER A 89 32.98 -15.57 4.69
C SER A 89 33.58 -14.33 5.35
N LYS A 90 34.91 -14.31 5.51
CA LYS A 90 35.67 -13.12 5.95
C LYS A 90 36.17 -12.27 4.77
N SER A 91 35.87 -12.66 3.54
CA SER A 91 36.41 -11.98 2.35
C SER A 91 35.58 -10.75 1.99
N SER A 92 36.19 -9.56 2.10
CA SER A 92 35.63 -8.33 1.52
C SER A 92 35.61 -8.45 0.00
N SER A 93 34.47 -8.84 -0.55
CA SER A 93 34.23 -8.94 -1.99
C SER A 93 33.31 -7.83 -2.45
N ALA A 94 33.39 -7.43 -3.72
CA ALA A 94 32.43 -6.51 -4.33
C ALA A 94 30.98 -6.99 -4.16
N ARG A 95 30.76 -8.32 -4.17
CA ARG A 95 29.44 -8.92 -3.90
C ARG A 95 28.95 -8.60 -2.48
N GLN A 96 29.84 -8.60 -1.49
CA GLN A 96 29.48 -8.26 -0.11
C GLN A 96 29.11 -6.79 0.02
N SER A 97 29.89 -5.87 -0.56
CA SER A 97 29.59 -4.44 -0.48
C SER A 97 28.27 -4.11 -1.19
N THR A 98 28.01 -4.68 -2.37
CA THR A 98 26.73 -4.51 -3.07
C THR A 98 25.56 -5.06 -2.26
N PHE A 99 25.72 -6.23 -1.63
CA PHE A 99 24.67 -6.79 -0.80
C PHE A 99 24.37 -5.92 0.42
N LEU A 100 25.41 -5.47 1.14
CA LEU A 100 25.26 -4.59 2.30
C LEU A 100 24.60 -3.26 1.92
N ALA A 101 25.00 -2.64 0.80
CA ALA A 101 24.37 -1.43 0.29
C ALA A 101 22.90 -1.63 -0.09
N SER A 102 22.53 -2.84 -0.54
CA SER A 102 21.13 -3.16 -0.85
C SER A 102 20.26 -3.34 0.39
N LEU A 103 20.82 -3.54 1.59
CA LEU A 103 20.02 -3.83 2.78
C LEU A 103 19.05 -2.68 3.09
N ASP A 104 19.48 -1.43 3.05
CA ASP A 104 18.60 -0.32 3.43
C ASP A 104 17.47 -0.05 2.42
N SER A 105 17.50 -0.71 1.26
CA SER A 105 16.44 -0.61 0.25
C SER A 105 15.16 -1.37 0.63
N LEU A 106 14.05 -0.92 0.03
CA LEU A 106 12.75 -1.58 0.09
C LEU A 106 12.87 -3.06 -0.35
N PHE A 107 12.23 -3.97 0.39
CA PHE A 107 11.99 -5.34 -0.09
C PHE A 107 10.88 -5.30 -1.14
N ASP A 108 11.22 -4.79 -2.33
CA ASP A 108 10.25 -4.42 -3.35
C ASP A 108 9.72 -5.67 -4.07
N ILE A 109 8.47 -6.04 -3.79
CA ILE A 109 7.75 -7.13 -4.44
C ILE A 109 6.59 -6.64 -5.33
N ALA A 110 6.55 -5.35 -5.69
CA ALA A 110 5.59 -4.83 -6.65
C ALA A 110 5.62 -5.66 -7.96
N ALA A 111 4.45 -5.93 -8.53
CA ALA A 111 4.32 -6.62 -9.81
C ALA A 111 4.95 -5.81 -10.96
N CYS A 112 4.67 -4.50 -11.02
CA CYS A 112 5.28 -3.57 -11.98
C CYS A 112 6.48 -2.85 -11.36
N LYS A 113 7.58 -2.84 -12.12
CA LYS A 113 8.87 -2.17 -11.79
C LYS A 113 9.11 -0.95 -12.67
N CYS A 114 8.03 -0.32 -13.08
CA CYS A 114 8.05 0.71 -14.10
C CYS A 114 8.59 2.03 -13.51
N SER A 115 9.21 2.84 -14.37
CA SER A 115 9.84 4.10 -13.92
C SER A 115 8.78 5.09 -13.44
N MET A 116 9.09 5.76 -12.33
CA MET A 116 8.24 6.77 -11.71
C MET A 116 9.01 8.09 -11.64
N SER A 117 8.32 9.19 -11.89
CA SER A 117 8.85 10.54 -11.78
C SER A 117 7.95 11.38 -10.88
N TYR A 118 8.57 12.21 -10.04
CA TYR A 118 7.88 13.17 -9.19
C TYR A 118 7.97 14.57 -9.82
N ASP A 119 6.81 15.20 -10.01
CA ASP A 119 6.72 16.58 -10.48
C ASP A 119 6.58 17.51 -9.27
N ASN A 120 7.58 18.36 -9.05
CA ASN A 120 7.61 19.31 -7.94
C ASN A 120 6.52 20.40 -8.06
N SER A 121 6.08 20.73 -9.28
CA SER A 121 5.08 21.78 -9.52
C SER A 121 3.67 21.33 -9.16
N THR A 122 3.29 20.12 -9.59
CA THR A 122 1.97 19.54 -9.32
C THR A 122 1.93 18.69 -8.04
N LYS A 123 3.10 18.39 -7.46
CA LYS A 123 3.28 17.45 -6.33
C LYS A 123 2.69 16.07 -6.61
N GLN A 124 2.73 15.63 -7.88
CA GLN A 124 2.19 14.35 -8.32
C GLN A 124 3.31 13.41 -8.78
N VAL A 125 3.04 12.10 -8.64
CA VAL A 125 3.88 11.04 -9.21
C VAL A 125 3.23 10.56 -10.49
N SER A 126 4.00 10.60 -11.59
CA SER A 126 3.62 10.00 -12.85
C SER A 126 4.38 8.68 -13.07
N ILE A 127 3.73 7.74 -13.75
CA ILE A 127 4.31 6.43 -14.07
C ILE A 127 4.17 6.16 -15.57
N SER A 128 5.28 5.82 -16.22
CA SER A 128 5.27 5.35 -17.61
C SER A 128 5.30 3.82 -17.62
N CYS A 129 4.18 3.18 -17.98
CA CYS A 129 3.99 1.76 -17.75
C CYS A 129 3.12 1.07 -18.82
N ASN A 130 3.64 -0.05 -19.34
CA ASN A 130 2.97 -0.95 -20.28
C ASN A 130 2.47 -2.25 -19.64
N CYS A 131 2.50 -2.37 -18.31
CA CYS A 131 2.02 -3.57 -17.63
C CYS A 131 0.50 -3.75 -17.81
N PRO A 132 0.00 -5.00 -17.74
CA PRO A 132 -1.44 -5.27 -17.68
C PRO A 132 -2.11 -4.50 -16.53
N ARG A 133 -3.36 -4.08 -16.74
CA ARG A 133 -4.11 -3.25 -15.78
C ARG A 133 -4.12 -3.83 -14.36
N ASN A 134 -4.27 -5.15 -14.23
CA ASN A 134 -4.31 -5.85 -12.94
C ASN A 134 -2.96 -5.95 -12.22
N LEU A 135 -1.85 -5.63 -12.90
CA LEU A 135 -0.49 -5.62 -12.33
C LEU A 135 0.06 -4.20 -12.17
N LYS A 136 -0.65 -3.19 -12.69
CA LYS A 136 -0.31 -1.78 -12.54
C LYS A 136 -0.58 -1.32 -11.11
N VAL A 137 0.30 -0.48 -10.60
CA VAL A 137 0.10 0.20 -9.33
C VAL A 137 -1.08 1.18 -9.49
N PRO A 138 -2.08 1.16 -8.60
CA PRO A 138 -3.19 2.12 -8.65
C PRO A 138 -2.68 3.56 -8.53
N THR A 139 -3.35 4.50 -9.20
CA THR A 139 -2.96 5.92 -9.21
C THR A 139 -2.84 6.50 -7.79
N ASP A 140 -3.80 6.18 -6.93
CA ASP A 140 -3.86 6.67 -5.55
C ASP A 140 -2.66 6.21 -4.70
N GLU A 141 -2.08 5.05 -5.05
CA GLU A 141 -0.95 4.45 -4.32
C GLU A 141 0.42 4.82 -4.92
N LEU A 142 0.46 5.57 -6.03
CA LEU A 142 1.72 5.94 -6.70
C LEU A 142 2.60 6.81 -5.82
N LEU A 143 2.00 7.81 -5.14
CA LEU A 143 2.73 8.70 -4.25
C LEU A 143 3.33 7.94 -3.07
N PHE A 144 2.54 7.06 -2.46
CA PHE A 144 3.00 6.19 -1.38
C PHE A 144 4.15 5.29 -1.84
N LEU A 145 3.99 4.53 -2.93
CA LEU A 145 5.04 3.63 -3.42
C LEU A 145 6.31 4.38 -3.83
N TYR A 146 6.19 5.57 -4.42
CA TYR A 146 7.33 6.42 -4.74
C TYR A 146 8.07 6.84 -3.47
N ASP A 147 7.38 7.32 -2.44
CA ASP A 147 8.02 7.62 -1.15
C ASP A 147 8.69 6.37 -0.57
N GLN A 148 8.03 5.22 -0.55
CA GLN A 148 8.56 3.97 0.01
C GLN A 148 9.81 3.44 -0.73
N ARG A 149 9.97 3.76 -2.01
CA ARG A 149 11.18 3.46 -2.80
C ARG A 149 12.31 4.45 -2.56
N ASN A 150 12.01 5.65 -2.04
CA ASN A 150 12.95 6.74 -1.85
C ASN A 150 13.08 7.10 -0.35
N SER A 151 12.39 8.16 0.08
CA SER A 151 12.51 8.77 1.42
C SER A 151 11.91 7.96 2.57
N ARG A 152 10.94 7.10 2.28
CA ARG A 152 10.27 6.21 3.25
C ARG A 152 9.67 6.96 4.45
N LYS A 153 9.06 8.12 4.21
CA LYS A 153 8.46 8.98 5.23
C LYS A 153 6.97 8.75 5.40
N MET A 154 6.30 8.14 4.43
CA MET A 154 4.87 7.86 4.48
C MET A 154 4.58 6.54 5.21
N PHE A 155 3.40 6.48 5.82
CA PHE A 155 2.87 5.34 6.54
C PHE A 155 1.45 5.06 6.04
N MET A 156 1.07 3.78 5.94
CA MET A 156 -0.31 3.37 5.74
C MET A 156 -1.15 3.80 6.94
N ALA A 157 -2.23 4.55 6.68
CA ALA A 157 -3.21 4.85 7.71
C ALA A 157 -3.89 3.54 8.18
N ASN A 158 -4.36 3.52 9.42
CA ASN A 158 -5.20 2.43 9.87
C ASN A 158 -6.51 2.47 9.07
N ILE A 159 -6.95 1.30 8.64
CA ILE A 159 -8.24 1.14 7.95
C ILE A 159 -9.33 1.64 8.88
N ASP A 160 -10.11 2.63 8.44
CA ASP A 160 -11.31 3.06 9.16
C ASP A 160 -12.31 1.89 9.17
N PHE A 161 -12.47 1.32 10.37
CA PHE A 161 -13.33 0.18 10.63
C PHE A 161 -14.79 0.47 10.24
N GLN A 162 -15.28 1.70 10.46
CA GLN A 162 -16.65 2.06 10.15
C GLN A 162 -16.87 2.14 8.64
N ALA A 163 -15.97 2.81 7.93
CA ALA A 163 -16.03 2.91 6.47
C ALA A 163 -15.96 1.52 5.80
N THR A 164 -15.06 0.66 6.28
CA THR A 164 -14.87 -0.69 5.75
C THR A 164 -16.08 -1.58 6.00
N THR A 165 -16.65 -1.52 7.20
CA THR A 165 -17.88 -2.27 7.53
C THR A 165 -19.05 -1.84 6.66
N ARG A 166 -19.20 -0.53 6.40
CA ARG A 166 -20.25 0.00 5.49
C ARG A 166 -20.05 -0.50 4.06
N LEU A 167 -18.83 -0.48 3.55
CA LEU A 167 -18.51 -0.95 2.20
C LEU A 167 -18.76 -2.46 2.05
N GLN A 168 -18.34 -3.27 3.02
CA GLN A 168 -18.59 -4.71 3.03
C GLN A 168 -20.08 -5.04 3.04
N LYS A 169 -20.88 -4.33 3.86
CA LYS A 169 -22.34 -4.50 3.88
C LYS A 169 -22.97 -4.16 2.52
N ARG A 170 -22.48 -3.12 1.83
CA ARG A 170 -22.96 -2.76 0.48
C ARG A 170 -22.61 -3.84 -0.55
N LEU A 171 -21.38 -4.34 -0.54
CA LEU A 171 -20.95 -5.44 -1.40
C LEU A 171 -21.76 -6.71 -1.17
N GLN A 172 -22.00 -7.05 0.10
CA GLN A 172 -22.79 -8.22 0.47
C GLN A 172 -24.23 -8.11 -0.06
N ARG A 173 -24.89 -6.95 0.11
CA ARG A 173 -26.23 -6.71 -0.46
C ARG A 173 -26.25 -6.86 -1.98
N LYS A 174 -25.23 -6.33 -2.68
CA LYS A 174 -25.12 -6.46 -4.14
C LYS A 174 -25.00 -7.91 -4.59
N ILE A 175 -24.20 -8.72 -3.89
CA ILE A 175 -24.06 -10.16 -4.15
C ILE A 175 -25.38 -10.89 -3.87
N GLU A 176 -26.06 -10.57 -2.77
CA GLU A 176 -27.37 -11.15 -2.41
C GLU A 176 -28.47 -10.81 -3.44
N GLU A 177 -28.50 -9.58 -3.94
CA GLU A 177 -29.42 -9.16 -4.99
C GLU A 177 -29.13 -9.88 -6.32
N GLU A 178 -27.86 -9.95 -6.73
CA GLU A 178 -27.45 -10.67 -7.93
C GLU A 178 -27.78 -12.17 -7.85
N THR A 179 -27.67 -12.78 -6.67
CA THR A 179 -28.01 -14.19 -6.46
C THR A 179 -29.52 -14.42 -6.42
N ARG A 180 -30.30 -13.47 -5.87
CA ARG A 180 -31.78 -13.54 -5.87
C ARG A 180 -32.37 -13.46 -7.28
N CYS A 181 -31.80 -12.64 -8.16
CA CYS A 181 -32.26 -12.51 -9.55
C CYS A 181 -31.90 -13.71 -10.44
N LYS A 182 -30.97 -14.57 -10.02
CA LYS A 182 -30.51 -15.75 -10.78
C LYS A 182 -31.19 -17.06 -10.39
N MET A 183 -32.09 -17.06 -9.39
CA MET A 183 -32.84 -18.25 -9.00
C MET A 183 -34.03 -18.48 -9.96
N PRO A 184 -34.13 -19.63 -10.66
CA PRO A 184 -35.31 -19.95 -11.44
C PRO A 184 -36.50 -20.11 -10.50
N ARG A 185 -37.58 -19.36 -10.76
CA ARG A 185 -38.86 -19.55 -10.07
C ARG A 185 -39.30 -20.99 -10.32
N LYS A 186 -39.30 -21.84 -9.29
CA LYS A 186 -39.98 -23.13 -9.33
C LYS A 186 -41.48 -22.85 -9.44
N PHE A 187 -41.99 -22.75 -10.67
CA PHE A 187 -43.41 -22.92 -10.91
C PHE A 187 -43.75 -24.35 -10.50
N SER A 188 -44.45 -24.48 -9.37
CA SER A 188 -45.13 -25.72 -9.01
C SER A 188 -46.25 -25.92 -10.01
N SER A 189 -45.98 -26.70 -11.06
CA SER A 189 -47.00 -27.12 -12.03
C SER A 189 -48.01 -28.01 -11.31
N VAL A 190 -49.23 -27.50 -11.13
CA VAL A 190 -50.41 -28.32 -10.83
C VAL A 190 -51.15 -28.47 -12.15
N GLU A 191 -51.00 -29.62 -12.80
CA GLU A 191 -51.79 -29.98 -13.97
C GLU A 191 -53.09 -30.67 -13.55
N SER A 192 -54.23 -30.10 -13.94
CA SER A 192 -55.37 -30.88 -14.46
C SER A 192 -56.37 -29.99 -15.20
N ASN A 193 -56.30 -30.05 -16.53
CA ASN A 193 -57.29 -29.84 -17.61
C ASN A 193 -58.69 -29.25 -17.31
N LEU A 194 -59.09 -28.21 -18.06
CA LEU A 194 -60.13 -28.27 -19.12
C LEU A 194 -60.56 -26.87 -19.66
N ASN A 195 -60.37 -26.71 -20.98
CA ASN A 195 -61.18 -26.03 -22.02
C ASN A 195 -61.96 -24.70 -21.83
N LEU A 196 -61.64 -23.76 -22.75
CA LEU A 196 -62.50 -22.83 -23.53
C LEU A 196 -63.59 -21.98 -22.83
N SER A 197 -63.44 -20.65 -22.82
CA SER A 197 -64.21 -19.65 -23.63
C SER A 197 -63.96 -18.21 -23.13
N GLU A 198 -64.22 -17.26 -24.02
CA GLU A 198 -63.84 -15.84 -24.03
C GLU A 198 -64.50 -14.96 -22.95
N GLU A 199 -63.82 -13.84 -22.64
CA GLU A 199 -64.32 -12.45 -22.51
C GLU A 199 -63.66 -11.67 -21.34
N GLU A 200 -62.95 -10.61 -21.73
CA GLU A 200 -62.78 -9.29 -21.09
C GLU A 200 -62.47 -9.18 -19.57
N SER A 201 -61.23 -8.78 -19.26
CA SER A 201 -60.96 -7.57 -18.45
C SER A 201 -59.46 -7.33 -18.27
N SER A 202 -59.00 -6.23 -18.85
CA SER A 202 -58.20 -5.18 -18.21
C SER A 202 -57.34 -5.58 -17.00
N ASN A 203 -56.02 -5.61 -17.17
CA ASN A 203 -55.15 -4.74 -16.37
C ASN A 203 -53.71 -4.67 -16.91
N SER A 204 -53.26 -3.44 -17.06
CA SER A 204 -51.92 -3.02 -17.45
C SER A 204 -50.91 -3.18 -16.31
N CYS A 205 -49.64 -3.42 -16.65
CA CYS A 205 -48.47 -2.68 -16.13
C CYS A 205 -47.24 -3.14 -16.93
N ALA A 206 -46.84 -2.35 -17.92
CA ALA A 206 -45.84 -1.29 -17.79
C ALA A 206 -44.43 -1.85 -17.52
N SER A 207 -43.66 -1.94 -18.61
CA SER A 207 -42.19 -1.91 -18.56
C SER A 207 -41.76 -0.63 -17.86
N ASP A 208 -41.07 -0.74 -16.73
CA ASP A 208 -40.42 0.40 -16.10
C ASP A 208 -38.90 0.25 -16.19
N GLN A 209 -38.32 1.02 -17.11
CA GLN A 209 -36.92 1.42 -17.08
C GLN A 209 -36.80 2.55 -16.07
N SER A 210 -36.44 2.23 -14.82
CA SER A 210 -35.90 3.25 -13.92
C SER A 210 -34.39 3.30 -14.04
N VAL A 211 -33.93 4.25 -14.85
CA VAL A 211 -32.66 4.92 -14.66
C VAL A 211 -32.70 5.64 -13.32
N ALA A 212 -31.90 5.18 -12.36
CA ALA A 212 -31.63 5.97 -11.16
C ALA A 212 -30.43 6.88 -11.45
N GLU A 213 -30.73 8.06 -11.99
CA GLU A 213 -29.90 9.24 -11.74
C GLU A 213 -30.18 9.64 -10.28
N ASP A 214 -29.15 9.67 -9.44
CA ASP A 214 -29.22 10.36 -8.15
C ASP A 214 -28.22 11.51 -8.19
N SER A 215 -28.80 12.69 -8.08
CA SER A 215 -28.20 14.00 -8.25
C SER A 215 -28.06 14.61 -6.87
N ASP A 216 -26.90 14.45 -6.24
CA ASP A 216 -26.58 15.17 -5.01
C ASP A 216 -26.17 16.61 -5.36
N ASN A 217 -27.18 17.48 -5.38
CA ASN A 217 -27.05 18.93 -5.36
C ASN A 217 -27.29 19.41 -3.92
N GLU A 218 -26.23 19.57 -3.13
CA GLU A 218 -26.29 20.35 -1.89
C GLU A 218 -25.73 21.75 -2.13
N VAL A 219 -26.65 22.68 -2.43
CA VAL A 219 -26.45 24.12 -2.35
C VAL A 219 -26.61 24.52 -0.89
N LEU A 220 -25.51 24.88 -0.23
CA LEU A 220 -25.54 25.72 0.97
C LEU A 220 -25.02 27.10 0.58
N HIS A 221 -25.96 28.04 0.45
CA HIS A 221 -25.71 29.47 0.35
C HIS A 221 -26.43 30.12 1.53
N ASP A 222 -25.69 30.75 2.44
CA ASP A 222 -26.05 32.08 2.93
C ASP A 222 -24.79 32.83 3.43
N SER A 223 -24.33 33.77 2.58
CA SER A 223 -24.19 35.22 2.81
C SER A 223 -24.14 35.70 4.27
N ASP A 224 -23.42 36.75 4.70
CA ASP A 224 -22.61 37.83 4.14
C ASP A 224 -21.86 38.44 5.36
N ASP A 225 -20.71 39.10 5.18
CA ASP A 225 -20.62 40.57 5.24
C ASP A 225 -19.16 41.10 5.32
N LYS A 226 -18.92 42.08 4.43
CA LYS A 226 -18.05 43.26 4.50
C LYS A 226 -16.51 43.21 4.59
N SER A 227 -15.94 43.42 3.40
CA SER A 227 -15.00 44.49 2.98
C SER A 227 -14.34 45.41 4.04
N SER A 228 -13.04 45.63 3.85
CA SER A 228 -12.51 46.99 3.56
C SER A 228 -11.12 46.92 2.90
N SER A 229 -11.00 47.68 1.81
CA SER A 229 -9.82 48.01 1.01
C SER A 229 -8.74 48.79 1.77
N ILE A 230 -7.64 49.09 1.03
CA ILE A 230 -6.56 50.10 1.21
C ILE A 230 -5.20 49.40 1.30
N ASP A 231 -4.09 49.77 0.64
CA ASP A 231 -3.76 50.59 -0.53
C ASP A 231 -2.26 50.31 -0.81
N ASP A 232 -1.79 50.74 -1.98
CA ASP A 232 -0.42 50.79 -2.48
C ASP A 232 0.71 51.08 -1.48
N VAL A 233 1.91 50.52 -1.72
CA VAL A 233 3.14 51.30 -1.89
C VAL A 233 4.26 50.48 -2.55
N ALA A 234 4.95 51.15 -3.48
CA ALA A 234 6.13 50.74 -4.22
C ALA A 234 7.44 50.85 -3.41
N SER A 235 8.54 50.50 -4.09
CA SER A 235 9.95 50.83 -3.78
C SER A 235 10.60 49.97 -2.68
N ASP A 236 11.86 49.54 -2.74
CA ASP A 236 12.97 49.73 -3.68
C ASP A 236 14.05 48.70 -3.31
N ASP A 237 14.89 48.37 -4.29
CA ASP A 237 16.35 48.15 -4.21
C ASP A 237 16.97 47.36 -3.04
N ILE A 238 17.69 46.26 -3.35
CA ILE A 238 19.08 46.03 -2.89
C ILE A 238 19.72 44.85 -3.65
N SER A 239 20.62 45.23 -4.56
CA SER A 239 21.99 44.74 -4.75
C SER A 239 22.25 43.25 -4.98
N SER A 240 22.46 42.95 -6.26
CA SER A 240 23.42 41.97 -6.75
C SER A 240 24.84 42.23 -6.22
N ARG A 241 25.42 41.25 -5.51
CA ARG A 241 26.87 41.12 -5.35
C ARG A 241 27.29 39.66 -5.37
N SER A 242 28.26 39.42 -6.25
CA SER A 242 28.92 38.18 -6.63
C SER A 242 29.95 37.69 -5.61
N ASP A 243 30.05 36.36 -5.55
CA ASP A 243 31.21 35.47 -5.44
C ASP A 243 32.25 35.56 -4.29
N ASP A 244 32.67 34.34 -3.94
CA ASP A 244 33.92 33.86 -3.34
C ASP A 244 34.06 33.66 -1.81
N ASP A 245 34.11 32.36 -1.48
CA ASP A 245 35.12 31.63 -0.69
C ASP A 245 35.08 31.48 0.85
N VAL A 246 35.08 30.19 1.23
CA VAL A 246 35.91 29.52 2.27
C VAL A 246 35.47 29.45 3.75
N ALA A 247 35.53 28.19 4.23
CA ALA A 247 35.83 27.68 5.58
C ALA A 247 34.73 27.51 6.66
N GLU A 248 34.59 26.22 7.04
CA GLU A 248 34.53 25.67 8.40
C GLU A 248 33.87 26.47 9.52
N GLY A 249 32.77 25.92 10.07
CA GLY A 249 32.21 26.36 11.34
C GLY A 249 31.14 25.44 11.87
N GLN A 250 31.52 24.48 12.73
CA GLN A 250 30.59 23.67 13.52
C GLN A 250 29.72 24.56 14.40
N MET A 251 28.40 24.47 14.26
CA MET A 251 27.45 25.04 15.23
C MET A 251 26.71 23.90 15.93
N ARG A 252 27.26 23.48 17.07
CA ARG A 252 26.57 22.64 18.07
C ARG A 252 25.53 23.50 18.79
N ILE A 253 24.27 23.08 18.75
CA ILE A 253 23.21 23.67 19.59
C ILE A 253 23.18 22.90 20.93
N PRO A 254 23.28 23.57 22.09
CA PRO A 254 23.16 22.92 23.40
C PRO A 254 21.69 22.59 23.70
N LEU A 255 21.43 21.38 24.22
CA LEU A 255 20.13 21.02 24.79
C LEU A 255 20.01 21.55 26.23
N PRO A 256 18.83 22.04 26.64
CA PRO A 256 18.59 22.51 28.00
C PRO A 256 18.51 21.33 28.98
N ASN A 257 19.21 21.49 30.10
CA ASN A 257 19.16 20.60 31.26
C ASN A 257 17.77 20.69 31.91
N LEU A 258 17.06 19.56 32.00
CA LEU A 258 15.90 19.43 32.88
C LEU A 258 16.38 18.80 34.19
N ALA A 259 16.26 19.56 35.28
CA ALA A 259 16.35 19.09 36.66
C ALA A 259 15.00 18.52 37.10
#